data_AF-A0A6J1WU82-F1
#
_entry.id   AF-A0A6J1WU82-F1
#
_cell.length_a   1.000
_cell.length_b   1.000
_cell.length_c   1.000
_cell.angle_alpha   90.00
_cell.angle_beta   90.00
_cell.angle_gamma   90.00
#
_symmetry.space_group_name_H-M   'P 1'
#
loop_
_entity.id
_entity.type
_entity.pdbx_description
1 polymer ?
#
loop_
_entity_poly.entity_id
_entity_poly.type
_entity_poly.pdbx_seq_one_letter_code
_entity_poly.pdbx_strand_id
1 'polypeptide(L)'
;MLPVEQWPGEQLAFLIRLFDSLRERCRLYLSDSMLETWMNSWQLEHNYINPVKLQEVAFKTNILLTEIVQIRNDLTAHLMNVTGQRTVQEWIETNVTPVANELAKLLSVAQQRCTANASVRPT
;
A
#
# COMPACT_ATOMS: atom_id res chain seq x y z
N MET A 1 15.81 9.51 34.35
CA MET A 1 15.06 9.29 33.10
C MET A 1 14.31 10.57 32.79
N LEU A 2 14.32 11.04 31.54
CA LEU A 2 13.49 12.17 31.14
C LEU A 2 12.01 11.75 31.19
N PRO A 3 11.07 12.66 31.48
CA PRO A 3 9.64 12.42 31.32
C PRO A 3 9.33 11.97 29.89
N VAL A 4 8.37 11.08 29.70
CA VAL A 4 7.99 10.52 28.38
C VAL A 4 7.70 11.64 27.37
N GLU A 5 7.06 12.71 27.83
CA GLU A 5 6.68 13.92 27.10
C GLU A 5 7.88 14.71 26.51
N GLN A 6 9.10 14.44 26.98
CA GLN A 6 10.32 15.14 26.56
C GLN A 6 11.24 14.23 25.73
N TRP A 7 10.81 13.02 25.40
CA TRP A 7 11.61 12.11 24.60
C TRP A 7 11.39 12.38 23.09
N PRO A 8 12.39 12.87 22.35
CA PRO A 8 12.25 13.16 20.91
C PRO A 8 11.91 11.92 20.08
N GLY A 9 12.09 10.71 20.62
CA GLY A 9 11.73 9.45 19.98
C GLY A 9 10.27 9.03 20.14
N GLU A 10 9.47 9.69 20.98
CA GLU A 10 8.08 9.27 21.25
C GLU A 10 7.22 9.32 19.98
N GLN A 11 7.25 10.44 19.28
CA GLN A 11 6.51 10.63 18.04
C GLN A 11 6.96 9.65 16.95
N LEU A 12 8.27 9.39 16.85
CA LEU A 12 8.81 8.42 15.91
C LEU A 12 8.34 7.00 16.25
N ALA A 13 8.36 6.61 17.53
CA ALA A 13 7.88 5.31 17.97
C ALA A 13 6.37 5.13 17.71
N PHE A 14 5.58 6.19 17.88
CA PHE A 14 4.17 6.20 17.49
C PHE A 14 4.00 5.97 15.98
N LEU A 15 4.71 6.71 15.14
CA LEU A 15 4.65 6.56 13.68
C LEU A 15 5.10 5.17 13.21
N ILE A 16 6.13 4.58 13.83
CA ILE A 16 6.57 3.22 13.53
C ILE A 16 5.47 2.20 13.84
N ARG A 17 4.77 2.34 14.98
CA ARG A 17 3.64 1.45 15.32
C ARG A 17 2.47 1.62 14.35
N LEU A 18 2.17 2.86 13.96
CA LEU A 18 1.12 3.14 12.99
C LEU A 18 1.46 2.54 11.62
N PHE A 19 2.72 2.66 11.19
CA PHE A 19 3.21 2.02 9.97
C PHE A 19 3.11 0.51 10.05
N ASP A 20 3.49 -0.12 11.16
CA ASP A 20 3.41 -1.57 11.30
C ASP A 20 1.98 -2.08 11.19
N SER A 21 1.02 -1.39 11.84
CA SER A 21 -0.40 -1.70 11.70
C SER A 21 -0.91 -1.51 10.27
N LEU A 22 -0.47 -0.45 9.59
CA LEU A 22 -0.85 -0.20 8.20
C LEU A 22 -0.27 -1.26 7.26
N ARG A 23 1.00 -1.61 7.46
CA ARG A 23 1.70 -2.66 6.70
C ARG A 23 0.98 -4.00 6.82
N GLU A 24 0.58 -4.37 8.04
CA GLU A 24 -0.16 -5.61 8.24
C GLU A 24 -1.52 -5.59 7.53
N ARG A 25 -2.22 -4.45 7.56
CA ARG A 25 -3.47 -4.29 6.81
C ARG A 25 -3.26 -4.41 5.30
N CYS A 26 -2.18 -3.82 4.76
CA CYS A 26 -1.80 -3.96 3.36
C CYS A 26 -1.47 -5.41 3.02
N ARG A 27 -0.72 -6.12 3.88
CA ARG A 27 -0.37 -7.53 3.71
C ARG A 27 -1.61 -8.41 3.64
N LEU A 28 -2.52 -8.25 4.60
CA LEU A 28 -3.78 -8.99 4.63
C LEU A 28 -4.63 -8.73 3.38
N TYR A 29 -4.70 -7.47 2.95
CA TYR A 29 -5.40 -7.10 1.71
C TYR A 29 -4.76 -7.72 0.47
N LEU A 30 -3.43 -7.68 0.35
CA LEU A 30 -2.70 -8.27 -0.79
C LEU A 30 -2.81 -9.80 -0.84
N SER A 31 -2.98 -10.44 0.32
CA SER A 31 -3.25 -11.89 0.42
C SER A 31 -4.73 -12.26 0.30
N ASP A 32 -5.62 -11.30 0.03
CA ASP A 32 -7.05 -11.59 -0.07
C ASP A 32 -7.32 -12.49 -1.28
N SER A 33 -7.87 -13.67 -1.01
CA SER A 33 -8.30 -14.66 -2.02
C SER A 33 -9.22 -14.07 -3.10
N MET A 34 -9.94 -12.97 -2.85
CA MET A 34 -10.70 -12.27 -3.88
C MET A 34 -9.80 -11.60 -4.93
N LEU A 35 -8.65 -11.05 -4.53
CA LEU A 35 -7.67 -10.53 -5.49
C LEU A 35 -7.09 -11.67 -6.34
N GLU A 36 -6.79 -12.82 -5.72
CA GLU A 36 -6.35 -14.01 -6.44
C GLU A 36 -7.44 -14.56 -7.38
N THR A 37 -8.70 -14.47 -6.96
CA THR A 37 -9.83 -14.94 -7.78
C THR A 37 -10.00 -14.05 -9.01
N TRP A 38 -10.09 -12.72 -8.83
CA TRP A 38 -10.43 -11.79 -9.91
C TRP A 38 -9.24 -11.30 -10.75
N MET A 39 -8.02 -11.59 -10.31
CA MET A 39 -6.79 -11.19 -11.02
C MET A 39 -5.80 -12.33 -11.21
N ASN A 40 -6.22 -13.60 -11.12
CA ASN A 40 -5.34 -14.68 -11.58
C ASN A 40 -5.11 -14.59 -13.09
N SER A 41 -3.95 -15.09 -13.53
CA SER A 41 -3.53 -15.07 -14.92
C SER A 41 -4.56 -15.67 -15.87
N TRP A 42 -5.27 -16.72 -15.45
CA TRP A 42 -6.28 -17.37 -16.30
C TRP A 42 -7.48 -16.46 -16.59
N GLN A 43 -8.06 -15.82 -15.57
CA GLN A 43 -9.15 -14.86 -15.77
C GLN A 43 -8.68 -13.61 -16.53
N LEU A 44 -7.44 -13.19 -16.28
CA LEU A 44 -6.80 -12.08 -17.00
C LEU A 44 -6.57 -12.38 -18.48
N GLU A 45 -6.29 -13.63 -18.84
CA GLU A 45 -6.11 -14.09 -20.22
C GLU A 45 -7.45 -14.20 -20.96
N HIS A 46 -8.53 -14.55 -20.26
CA HIS A 46 -9.84 -14.82 -20.87
C HIS A 46 -10.83 -13.64 -20.75
N ASN A 47 -10.42 -12.49 -20.19
CA ASN A 47 -11.25 -11.30 -19.98
C ASN A 47 -12.57 -11.55 -19.19
N TYR A 48 -12.59 -12.59 -18.35
CA TYR A 48 -13.70 -12.88 -17.45
C TYR A 48 -13.59 -12.04 -16.18
N ILE A 49 -13.71 -10.72 -16.34
CA ILE A 49 -13.52 -9.79 -15.23
C ILE A 49 -14.80 -8.99 -14.98
N ASN A 50 -15.20 -8.91 -13.70
CA ASN A 50 -16.28 -8.04 -13.28
C ASN A 50 -15.75 -6.59 -13.11
N PRO A 51 -16.18 -5.63 -13.95
CA PRO A 51 -15.66 -4.26 -13.92
C PRO A 51 -15.97 -3.53 -12.61
N VAL A 52 -17.09 -3.84 -11.96
CA VAL A 52 -17.44 -3.26 -10.64
C VAL A 52 -16.45 -3.73 -9.58
N LYS A 53 -16.05 -5.00 -9.62
CA LYS A 53 -15.05 -5.55 -8.68
C LYS A 53 -13.66 -5.00 -8.91
N LEU A 54 -13.25 -4.80 -10.17
CA LEU A 54 -11.98 -4.12 -10.44
C LEU A 54 -11.97 -2.67 -9.95
N GLN A 55 -13.10 -1.95 -10.11
CA GLN A 55 -13.22 -0.59 -9.59
C GLN A 55 -13.12 -0.56 -8.06
N GLU A 56 -13.78 -1.50 -7.36
CA GLU A 56 -13.65 -1.65 -5.91
C GLU A 56 -12.19 -1.92 -5.49
N VAL A 57 -11.49 -2.81 -6.21
CA VAL A 57 -10.07 -3.11 -5.98
C VAL A 57 -9.20 -1.88 -6.23
N ALA A 58 -9.39 -1.18 -7.35
CA ALA A 58 -8.63 0.04 -7.65
C ALA A 58 -8.85 1.11 -6.58
N PHE A 59 -10.10 1.33 -6.16
CA PHE A 59 -10.45 2.29 -5.13
C PHE A 59 -9.80 1.97 -3.78
N LYS A 60 -9.95 0.73 -3.29
CA LYS A 60 -9.35 0.30 -2.03
C LYS A 60 -7.82 0.35 -2.06
N THR A 61 -7.22 -0.09 -3.16
CA THR A 61 -5.76 -0.04 -3.34
C THR A 61 -5.25 1.40 -3.33
N ASN A 62 -5.97 2.33 -3.96
CA ASN A 62 -5.60 3.74 -3.97
C ASN A 62 -5.67 4.39 -2.57
N ILE A 63 -6.66 4.01 -1.75
CA ILE A 63 -6.74 4.45 -0.35
C ILE A 63 -5.50 4.00 0.43
N LEU A 64 -5.19 2.69 0.39
CA LEU A 64 -4.04 2.13 1.10
C LEU A 64 -2.72 2.74 0.62
N LEU A 65 -2.58 2.96 -0.70
CA LEU A 65 -1.40 3.60 -1.26
C LEU A 65 -1.25 5.05 -0.78
N THR A 66 -2.34 5.80 -0.70
CA THR A 66 -2.35 7.17 -0.18
C THR A 66 -1.91 7.21 1.28
N GLU A 67 -2.43 6.32 2.11
CA GLU A 67 -2.03 6.20 3.52
C GLU A 67 -0.54 5.81 3.67
N ILE A 68 -0.05 4.89 2.83
CA ILE A 68 1.37 4.50 2.80
C ILE A 68 2.26 5.70 2.41
N VAL A 69 1.86 6.49 1.42
CA VAL A 69 2.60 7.69 1.02
C VAL A 69 2.60 8.74 2.14
N GLN A 70 1.46 8.92 2.83
CA GLN A 70 1.36 9.85 3.94
C GLN A 70 2.31 9.45 5.08
N ILE A 71 2.25 8.19 5.53
CA ILE A 71 3.11 7.74 6.62
C ILE A 71 4.59 7.73 6.23
N ARG A 72 4.91 7.49 4.95
CA ARG A 72 6.29 7.61 4.44
C ARG A 72 6.82 9.03 4.65
N ASN A 73 6.03 10.04 4.33
CA ASN A 73 6.43 11.44 4.45
C ASN A 73 6.64 11.81 5.93
N ASP A 74 5.71 11.40 6.80
CA ASP A 74 5.79 11.64 8.24
C ASP A 74 7.02 10.93 8.85
N LEU A 75 7.23 9.65 8.54
CA LEU A 75 8.40 8.90 8.99
C LEU A 75 9.70 9.50 8.47
N THR A 76 9.74 9.95 7.22
CA THR A 76 10.94 10.59 6.64
C THR A 76 11.30 11.85 7.43
N ALA A 77 10.32 12.72 7.70
CA ALA A 77 10.55 13.94 8.46
C ALA A 77 11.03 13.66 9.90
N HIS A 78 10.40 12.71 10.59
CA HIS A 78 10.76 12.39 11.97
C HIS A 78 12.05 11.58 12.10
N LEU A 79 12.34 10.65 11.19
CA LEU A 79 13.63 9.94 11.16
C LEU A 79 14.79 10.91 10.88
N MET A 80 14.59 11.90 9.99
CA MET A 80 15.62 12.89 9.67
C MET A 80 16.04 13.69 10.91
N ASN A 81 15.10 14.00 11.79
CA ASN A 81 15.35 14.79 13.00
C ASN A 81 16.14 14.03 14.08
N VAL A 82 16.11 12.70 14.07
CA VAL A 82 16.70 11.86 15.12
C VAL A 82 17.97 11.14 14.64
N THR A 83 18.11 10.95 13.32
CA THR A 83 19.17 10.13 12.73
C THR A 83 20.00 10.95 11.73
N GLY A 84 19.93 10.60 10.45
CA GLY A 84 20.58 11.29 9.34
C GLY A 84 20.10 10.71 8.02
N GLN A 85 20.36 11.43 6.92
CA GLN A 85 19.82 11.12 5.60
C GLN A 85 20.03 9.68 5.13
N ARG A 86 21.23 9.13 5.37
CA ARG A 86 21.54 7.74 4.99
C ARG A 86 20.61 6.74 5.70
N THR A 87 20.45 6.86 7.01
CA THR A 87 19.61 5.97 7.80
C THR A 87 18.14 6.10 7.39
N VAL A 88 17.68 7.31 7.12
CA VAL A 88 16.31 7.55 6.63
C VAL A 88 16.09 6.85 5.30
N GLN A 89 17.01 7.04 4.35
CA GLN A 89 16.91 6.42 3.04
C GLN A 89 16.86 4.90 3.14
N GLU A 90 17.83 4.31 3.86
CA GLU A 90 17.91 2.86 4.05
C GLU A 90 16.62 2.31 4.69
N TRP A 91 16.12 2.98 5.73
CA TRP A 91 14.93 2.53 6.43
C TRP A 91 13.67 2.60 5.55
N ILE A 92 13.47 3.70 4.84
CA ILE A 92 12.32 3.89 3.94
C ILE A 92 12.38 2.90 2.78
N GLU A 93 13.55 2.75 2.14
CA GLU A 93 13.75 1.82 1.03
C GLU A 93 13.56 0.35 1.44
N THR A 94 13.97 0.00 2.66
CA THR A 94 13.85 -1.38 3.16
C THR A 94 12.42 -1.70 3.62
N ASN A 95 11.73 -0.77 4.27
CA ASN A 95 10.48 -1.08 4.97
C ASN A 95 9.24 -0.59 4.23
N VAL A 96 9.25 0.65 3.73
CA VAL A 96 8.04 1.32 3.22
C VAL A 96 7.90 1.14 1.72
N THR A 97 9.00 1.31 0.98
CA THR A 97 9.03 1.22 -0.49
C THR A 97 8.50 -0.11 -1.03
N PRO A 98 8.81 -1.29 -0.46
CA PRO A 98 8.29 -2.55 -0.99
C PRO A 98 6.76 -2.62 -0.96
N VAL A 99 6.14 -2.20 0.16
CA VAL A 99 4.69 -2.18 0.32
C VAL A 99 4.04 -1.19 -0.66
N ALA A 100 4.63 -0.01 -0.82
CA ALA A 100 4.15 0.99 -1.77
C ALA A 100 4.19 0.46 -3.21
N ASN A 101 5.28 -0.23 -3.59
CA ASN A 101 5.45 -0.79 -4.93
C ASN A 101 4.46 -1.91 -5.22
N GLU A 102 4.17 -2.78 -4.26
CA GLU A 102 3.17 -3.85 -4.39
C GLU A 102 1.77 -3.27 -4.64
N LEU A 103 1.37 -2.28 -3.84
CA LEU A 103 0.09 -1.58 -4.02
C LEU A 103 0.03 -0.81 -5.34
N ALA A 104 1.11 -0.14 -5.74
CA ALA A 104 1.17 0.59 -7.02
C ALA A 104 1.05 -0.35 -8.22
N LYS A 105 1.71 -1.51 -8.16
CA LYS A 105 1.60 -2.56 -9.19
C LYS A 105 0.18 -3.08 -9.29
N LEU A 106 -0.45 -3.38 -8.16
CA LEU A 106 -1.84 -3.81 -8.10
C LEU A 106 -2.79 -2.76 -8.70
N LEU A 107 -2.64 -1.50 -8.30
CA LEU A 107 -3.47 -0.40 -8.80
C LEU A 107 -3.32 -0.24 -10.31
N SER A 108 -2.10 -0.31 -10.83
CA SER A 108 -1.82 -0.23 -12.26
C SER A 108 -2.53 -1.34 -13.05
N VAL A 109 -2.44 -2.58 -12.56
CA VAL A 109 -3.13 -3.73 -13.18
C VAL A 109 -4.65 -3.53 -13.15
N ALA A 110 -5.21 -3.13 -12.01
CA ALA A 110 -6.65 -2.91 -11.88
C ALA A 110 -7.15 -1.80 -12.83
N GLN A 111 -6.43 -0.68 -12.91
CA GLN A 111 -6.78 0.45 -13.79
C GLN A 111 -6.70 0.09 -15.28
N GLN A 112 -5.62 -0.57 -15.71
CA GLN A 112 -5.47 -1.04 -17.10
C GLN A 112 -6.65 -1.93 -17.51
N ARG A 113 -7.10 -2.81 -16.61
CA ARG A 113 -8.20 -3.74 -16.87
C ARG A 113 -9.58 -3.09 -16.82
N CYS A 114 -9.78 -2.03 -16.05
CA CYS A 114 -10.99 -1.20 -16.15
C CYS A 114 -11.12 -0.56 -17.54
N THR A 115 -10.00 -0.24 -18.21
CA THR A 115 -10.00 0.38 -19.55
C THR A 115 -10.01 -0.63 -20.70
N ALA A 116 -9.58 -1.87 -20.47
CA ALA A 116 -9.68 -2.94 -21.45
C ALA A 116 -11.15 -3.41 -21.51
N ASN A 117 -11.80 -3.26 -22.66
CA ASN A 117 -13.21 -3.59 -22.87
C ASN A 117 -13.63 -4.90 -22.19
N ALA A 118 -14.60 -4.84 -21.27
CA ALA A 118 -15.20 -6.02 -20.66
C ALA A 118 -15.80 -6.91 -21.76
N SER A 119 -15.26 -8.12 -21.95
CA SER A 119 -15.64 -8.99 -23.07
C SER A 119 -16.98 -9.70 -22.87
N VAL A 120 -17.69 -9.47 -21.76
CA VAL A 120 -18.97 -10.12 -21.47
C VAL A 120 -20.02 -9.06 -21.16
N ARG A 121 -20.89 -8.79 -22.14
CA ARG A 121 -22.20 -8.17 -21.89
C ARG A 121 -23.19 -9.30 -21.63
N PRO A 122 -23.93 -9.31 -20.50
CA PRO A 122 -25.02 -10.26 -20.35
C PRO A 122 -26.05 -9.98 -21.45
N THR A 123 -26.46 -11.04 -22.14
CA THR A 123 -27.50 -11.03 -23.18
C THR A 123 -28.87 -11.20 -22.56
#